data_AF-A0AAV4P7Q2-F1
#
_entry.id   AF-A0AAV4P7Q2-F1
#
_cell.length_a   1.000
_cell.length_b   1.000
_cell.length_c   1.000
_cell.angle_alpha   90.00
_cell.angle_beta   90.00
_cell.angle_gamma   90.00
#
_symmetry.space_group_name_H-M   'P 1'
#
loop_
_entity.id
_entity.type
_entity.pdbx_description
1 polymer ?
#
loop_
_entity_poly.entity_id
_entity_poly.type
_entity_poly.pdbx_seq_one_letter_code
_entity_poly.pdbx_strand_id
1 'polypeptide(L)'
;MAQSMMMAQDTMQEWKTVFPEFATLEGSCLFIKKLIAVSVSFITYVRGIFPEEAYGERLLNGMRLKLLTEDCGIKGVSKFIDSIRSCYDAVEKKYVR
;
A
#
# COMPACT_ATOMS: atom_id res chain seq x y z
N MET A 1 -31.46 7.34 -0.44
CA MET A 1 -30.83 7.33 -1.78
C MET A 1 -29.75 8.39 -1.95
N ALA A 2 -30.00 9.67 -1.61
CA ALA A 2 -28.96 10.70 -1.65
C ALA A 2 -27.79 10.47 -0.65
N GLN A 3 -28.10 10.09 0.60
CA GLN A 3 -27.08 9.79 1.61
C GLN A 3 -26.21 8.57 1.27
N SER A 4 -26.80 7.53 0.67
CA SER A 4 -26.07 6.33 0.22
C SER A 4 -25.14 6.61 -0.96
N MET A 5 -25.50 7.53 -1.86
CA MET A 5 -24.63 7.97 -2.95
C MET A 5 -23.45 8.80 -2.43
N MET A 6 -23.66 9.66 -1.44
CA MET A 6 -22.61 10.49 -0.85
C MET A 6 -21.55 9.63 -0.12
N MET A 7 -21.97 8.66 0.69
CA MET A 7 -21.04 7.73 1.36
C MET A 7 -20.24 6.87 0.37
N ALA A 8 -20.87 6.40 -0.71
CA ALA A 8 -20.17 5.63 -1.74
C ALA A 8 -19.10 6.45 -2.47
N GLN A 9 -19.35 7.75 -2.67
CA GLN A 9 -18.38 8.67 -3.26
C GLN A 9 -17.19 8.93 -2.33
N ASP A 10 -17.41 9.16 -1.04
CA ASP A 10 -16.35 9.36 -0.05
C ASP A 10 -15.45 8.12 0.06
N THR A 11 -16.07 6.93 0.10
CA THR A 11 -15.36 5.64 0.12
C THR A 11 -14.46 5.45 -1.11
N MET A 12 -14.96 5.84 -2.29
CA MET A 12 -14.19 5.76 -3.54
C MET A 12 -13.04 6.77 -3.58
N GLN A 13 -13.24 7.96 -3.00
CA GLN A 13 -12.18 8.97 -2.89
C GLN A 13 -11.05 8.49 -1.98
N GLU A 14 -11.38 7.92 -0.82
CA GLU A 14 -10.41 7.32 0.09
C GLU A 14 -9.63 6.18 -0.57
N TRP A 15 -10.32 5.30 -1.31
CA TRP A 15 -9.68 4.22 -2.07
C TRP A 15 -8.63 4.75 -3.05
N LYS A 16 -8.94 5.82 -3.78
CA LYS A 16 -8.03 6.44 -4.75
C LYS A 16 -6.78 7.03 -4.12
N THR A 17 -6.79 7.35 -2.81
CA THR A 17 -5.58 7.81 -2.10
C THR A 17 -4.55 6.69 -1.92
N VAL A 18 -5.03 5.45 -1.71
CA VAL A 18 -4.16 4.29 -1.49
C VAL A 18 -3.91 3.57 -2.80
N PHE A 19 -4.93 3.25 -3.58
CA PHE A 19 -4.86 2.44 -4.79
C PHE A 19 -5.19 3.24 -6.05
N PRO A 20 -4.46 3.06 -7.16
CA PRO A 20 -4.78 3.71 -8.42
C PRO A 20 -6.00 3.08 -9.09
N GLU A 21 -6.51 3.73 -10.13
CA GLU A 21 -7.38 3.07 -11.10
C GLU A 21 -6.61 1.99 -11.86
N PHE A 22 -7.26 0.85 -12.10
CA PHE A 22 -6.61 -0.37 -12.64
C PHE A 22 -7.21 -0.85 -13.96
N ALA A 23 -8.01 -0.02 -14.64
CA ALA A 23 -8.64 -0.38 -15.93
C ALA A 23 -7.61 -0.56 -17.08
N THR A 24 -6.41 0.02 -16.95
CA THR A 24 -5.31 -0.15 -17.92
C THR A 24 -4.28 -1.15 -17.40
N LEU A 25 -3.44 -1.69 -18.30
CA LEU A 25 -2.35 -2.60 -17.91
C LEU A 25 -1.37 -1.92 -16.93
N GLU A 26 -1.00 -0.68 -17.21
CA GLU A 26 -0.12 0.12 -16.34
C GLU A 26 -0.76 0.38 -14.99
N GLY A 27 -2.05 0.72 -14.98
CA GLY A 27 -2.84 0.92 -13.75
C GLY A 27 -2.93 -0.36 -12.92
N SER A 28 -3.19 -1.50 -13.55
CA SER A 28 -3.17 -2.82 -12.91
C SER A 28 -1.80 -3.16 -12.33
N CYS A 29 -0.71 -2.86 -13.05
CA CYS A 29 0.65 -3.09 -12.56
C CYS A 29 0.95 -2.22 -11.32
N LEU A 30 0.62 -0.93 -11.37
CA LEU A 30 0.78 -0.02 -10.24
C LEU A 30 -0.09 -0.45 -9.05
N PHE A 31 -1.30 -0.94 -9.31
CA PHE A 31 -2.19 -1.49 -8.30
C PHE A 31 -1.54 -2.65 -7.55
N ILE A 32 -1.00 -3.64 -8.27
CA ILE A 32 -0.32 -4.80 -7.66
C ILE A 32 0.90 -4.38 -6.84
N LYS A 33 1.72 -3.45 -7.33
CA LYS A 33 2.87 -2.94 -6.57
C LYS A 33 2.43 -2.31 -5.24
N LYS A 34 1.39 -1.47 -5.26
CA LYS A 34 0.83 -0.88 -4.04
C LYS A 34 0.21 -1.94 -3.12
N LEU A 35 -0.47 -2.94 -3.67
CA LEU A 35 -1.05 -4.03 -2.90
C LEU A 35 0.03 -4.83 -2.16
N ILE A 36 1.15 -5.11 -2.81
CA ILE A 36 2.32 -5.75 -2.17
C ILE A 36 2.82 -4.89 -1.02
N ALA A 37 3.05 -3.58 -1.23
CA ALA A 37 3.53 -2.67 -0.19
C ALA A 37 2.59 -2.61 1.03
N VAL A 38 1.28 -2.48 0.81
CA VAL A 38 0.27 -2.45 1.87
C VAL A 38 0.23 -3.78 2.62
N SER A 39 0.20 -4.90 1.90
CA SER A 39 0.11 -6.23 2.51
C SER A 39 1.35 -6.56 3.34
N VAL A 40 2.53 -6.29 2.81
CA VAL A 40 3.79 -6.54 3.52
C VAL A 40 3.90 -5.64 4.75
N SER A 41 3.55 -4.36 4.64
CA SER A 41 3.54 -3.44 5.80
C SER A 41 2.58 -3.91 6.89
N PHE A 42 1.39 -4.40 6.51
CA PHE A 42 0.42 -4.95 7.46
C PHE A 42 0.97 -6.20 8.16
N ILE A 43 1.60 -7.12 7.41
CA ILE A 43 2.23 -8.32 7.97
C ILE A 43 3.33 -7.93 8.96
N THR A 44 4.25 -7.04 8.59
CA THR A 44 5.36 -6.65 9.48
C THR A 44 4.87 -5.93 10.72
N TYR A 45 3.77 -5.18 10.62
CA TYR A 45 3.15 -4.49 11.74
C TYR A 45 2.55 -5.48 12.74
N VAL A 46 1.64 -6.35 12.28
CA VAL A 46 0.94 -7.33 13.14
C VAL A 46 1.92 -8.32 13.78
N ARG A 47 3.05 -8.59 13.12
CA ARG A 47 4.11 -9.46 13.63
C ARG A 47 5.14 -8.73 14.52
N GLY A 48 5.06 -7.41 14.66
CA GLY A 48 6.00 -6.63 15.46
C GLY A 48 7.45 -6.69 14.96
N ILE A 49 7.65 -6.81 13.64
CA ILE A 49 9.00 -6.94 13.04
C ILE A 49 9.79 -5.63 13.15
N PHE A 50 9.10 -4.50 13.03
CA PHE A 50 9.66 -3.15 13.12
C PHE A 50 8.93 -2.35 14.20
N PRO A 51 9.57 -1.34 14.81
CA PRO A 51 8.94 -0.52 15.84
C PRO A 51 7.90 0.43 15.25
N GLU A 52 7.11 1.08 16.10
CA GLU A 52 5.97 1.90 15.69
C GLU A 52 6.38 3.07 14.78
N GLU A 53 7.55 3.66 15.02
CA GLU A 53 8.08 4.80 14.26
C GLU A 53 8.42 4.43 12.80
N ALA A 54 8.50 3.13 12.49
CA ALA A 54 8.69 2.65 11.12
C ALA A 54 7.41 2.75 10.27
N TYR A 55 6.26 3.06 10.87
CA TYR A 55 4.97 3.04 10.19
C TYR A 55 4.30 4.42 10.17
N GLY A 56 3.96 4.88 8.98
CA GLY A 56 2.99 5.94 8.78
C GLY A 56 1.56 5.40 8.83
N GLU A 57 0.60 6.28 9.12
CA GLU A 57 -0.82 5.93 9.11
C GLU A 57 -1.55 6.48 7.89
N ARG A 58 -2.46 5.68 7.34
CA ARG A 58 -3.42 6.09 6.31
C ARG A 58 -4.80 5.54 6.63
N LEU A 59 -5.83 6.34 6.45
CA LEU A 59 -7.21 5.86 6.58
C LEU A 59 -7.71 5.36 5.22
N LEU A 60 -8.31 4.19 5.20
CA LEU A 60 -8.93 3.60 4.03
C LEU A 60 -10.27 2.97 4.44
N ASN A 61 -11.38 3.60 4.05
CA ASN A 61 -12.74 3.13 4.32
C ASN A 61 -12.99 2.88 5.82
N GLY A 62 -12.49 3.78 6.67
CA GLY A 62 -12.53 3.63 8.13
C GLY A 62 -11.51 2.65 8.73
N MET A 63 -10.70 1.97 7.91
CA MET A 63 -9.60 1.12 8.37
C MET A 63 -8.29 1.92 8.45
N ARG A 64 -7.62 1.87 9.60
CA ARG A 64 -6.32 2.53 9.80
C ARG A 64 -5.20 1.59 9.33
N LEU A 65 -4.63 1.88 8.18
CA LEU A 65 -3.49 1.17 7.61
C LEU A 65 -2.19 1.66 8.24
N LYS A 66 -1.33 0.72 8.59
CA LYS A 66 0.06 0.95 9.00
C LYS A 66 0.97 0.63 7.83
N LEU A 67 1.61 1.66 7.29
CA LEU A 67 2.43 1.56 6.07
C LEU A 67 3.87 1.87 6.40
N LEU A 68 4.80 1.02 5.97
CA LEU A 68 6.22 1.27 6.14
C LEU A 68 6.63 2.58 5.46
N THR A 69 7.39 3.39 6.19
CA THR A 69 7.94 4.67 5.73
C THR A 69 9.46 4.59 5.67
N GLU A 70 10.07 5.14 4.63
CA GLU A 70 11.53 5.19 4.49
C GLU A 70 12.18 6.22 5.42
N ASP A 71 11.41 7.22 5.78
CA ASP A 71 11.77 8.42 6.52
C ASP A 71 11.87 8.18 8.04
N CYS A 72 11.68 6.93 8.50
CA CYS A 72 11.84 6.54 9.90
C CYS A 72 13.31 6.51 10.39
N GLY A 73 14.30 6.66 9.49
CA GLY A 73 15.73 6.68 9.85
C GLY A 73 16.32 5.31 10.23
N ILE A 74 15.53 4.24 10.20
CA ILE A 74 15.96 2.87 10.54
C ILE A 74 16.48 2.17 9.28
N LYS A 75 17.81 1.96 9.19
CA LYS A 75 18.46 1.32 8.03
C LYS A 75 17.85 -0.04 7.64
N GLY A 76 17.38 -0.81 8.62
CA GLY A 76 16.73 -2.11 8.38
C GLY A 76 15.42 -1.97 7.60
N VAL A 77 14.64 -0.95 7.92
CA VAL A 77 13.37 -0.66 7.24
C VAL A 77 13.63 -0.19 5.80
N SER A 78 14.56 0.75 5.59
CA SER A 78 14.90 1.24 4.24
C SER A 78 15.37 0.10 3.33
N LYS A 79 16.27 -0.78 3.82
CA LYS A 79 16.72 -1.95 3.05
C LYS A 79 15.58 -2.91 2.71
N PHE A 80 14.62 -3.07 3.62
CA PHE A 80 13.47 -3.93 3.39
C PHE A 80 12.52 -3.33 2.35
N ILE A 81 12.28 -2.01 2.41
CA ILE A 81 11.52 -1.28 1.37
C ILE A 81 12.20 -1.40 0.01
N ASP A 82 13.52 -1.27 -0.07
CA ASP A 82 14.28 -1.45 -1.32
C ASP A 82 14.17 -2.87 -1.87
N SER A 83 14.10 -3.88 -0.98
CA SER A 83 13.86 -5.27 -1.37
C SER A 83 12.47 -5.45 -2.00
N ILE A 84 11.44 -4.82 -1.43
CA ILE A 84 10.08 -4.82 -1.99
C ILE A 84 10.06 -4.15 -3.36
N ARG A 85 10.74 -3.00 -3.52
CA ARG A 85 10.83 -2.29 -4.80
C ARG A 85 11.54 -3.09 -5.87
N SER A 86 12.54 -3.86 -5.49
CA SER A 86 13.24 -4.76 -6.43
C SER A 86 12.27 -5.80 -7.02
N CYS A 87 11.21 -6.18 -6.31
CA CYS A 87 10.16 -7.06 -6.84
C CYS A 87 9.23 -6.37 -7.86
N TYR A 88 9.18 -5.03 -7.91
CA TYR A 88 8.28 -4.32 -8.82
C TYR A 88 8.63 -4.52 -10.30
N ASP A 89 9.91 -4.66 -10.61
CA ASP A 89 10.39 -5.00 -11.97
C ASP A 89 9.89 -6.38 -12.41
N ALA A 90 9.84 -7.35 -11.49
CA ALA A 90 9.29 -8.67 -11.77
C ALA A 90 7.78 -8.64 -12.06
N VAL A 91 7.04 -7.72 -11.44
CA VAL A 91 5.61 -7.50 -11.74
C VAL A 91 5.45 -6.93 -13.15
N GLU A 92 6.23 -5.90 -13.51
CA GLU A 92 6.18 -5.26 -14.83
C GLU A 92 6.53 -6.23 -15.96
N LYS A 93 7.55 -7.06 -15.74
CA LYS A 93 8.03 -8.07 -16.71
C LYS A 93 7.20 -9.34 -16.72
N LYS A 94 6.14 -9.43 -15.92
CA LYS A 94 5.27 -10.62 -15.79
C LYS A 94 6.03 -11.89 -15.41
N TYR A 95 7.04 -11.74 -14.55
CA TYR A 95 7.83 -12.86 -14.01
C TYR A 95 7.22 -13.47 -12.75
N VAL A 96 6.32 -12.73 -12.08
CA VAL A 96 5.52 -13.25 -10.97
C VAL A 96 4.53 -14.26 -11.53
N ARG A 97 4.60 -15.51 -11.03
CA ARG A 97 3.70 -16.61 -11.42
C ARG A 97 2.44 -16.65 -10.57
#